data_AF-A0A4S3FY04-F1
#
_entry.id   AF-A0A4S3FY04-F1
#
_cell.length_a   1.000
_cell.length_b   1.000
_cell.length_c   1.000
_cell.angle_alpha   90.00
_cell.angle_beta   90.00
_cell.angle_gamma   90.00
#
_symmetry.space_group_name_H-M   'P 1'
#
loop_
_entity.id
_entity.type
_entity.pdbx_description
1 polymer ?
#
loop_
_entity_poly.entity_id
_entity_poly.type
_entity_poly.pdbx_seq_one_letter_code
_entity_poly.pdbx_strand_id
1 'polypeptide(L)'
;MDTAFTERRGERRADPVLGALIDVAIAYRLNLGAGVAAAFLRETGVAPALAQRVLDGLATQRSTTPRRRSGTVLPVLFPDTEP
;
A
#
# COMPACT_ATOMS: atom_id res chain seq x y z
N MET A 1 7.85 29.40 -34.29
CA MET A 1 6.96 29.43 -33.11
C MET A 1 5.99 28.29 -33.27
N ASP A 2 6.14 27.23 -32.48
CA ASP A 2 5.03 26.53 -31.82
C ASP A 2 5.62 25.51 -30.85
N THR A 3 5.70 25.91 -29.58
CA THR A 3 6.13 25.10 -28.46
C THR A 3 4.98 24.19 -28.04
N ALA A 4 4.91 22.99 -28.62
CA ALA A 4 4.04 21.94 -28.13
C ALA A 4 4.67 21.29 -26.88
N PHE A 5 4.61 22.00 -25.76
CA PHE A 5 4.75 21.43 -24.41
C PHE A 5 3.55 20.49 -24.17
N THR A 6 3.60 19.29 -24.73
CA THR A 6 2.71 18.22 -24.29
C THR A 6 3.22 17.73 -22.95
N GLU A 7 2.67 18.31 -21.88
CA GLU A 7 2.70 17.79 -20.53
C GLU A 7 2.18 16.33 -20.54
N ARG A 8 3.07 15.37 -20.83
CA ARG A 8 2.82 13.97 -20.55
C ARG A 8 2.85 13.82 -19.04
N ARG A 9 1.66 14.02 -18.45
CA ARG A 9 1.13 13.36 -17.25
C ARG A 9 2.16 12.41 -16.66
N GLY A 10 2.93 12.90 -15.69
CA GLY A 10 4.06 12.20 -15.10
C GLY A 10 3.67 10.82 -14.64
N GLU A 11 4.05 9.83 -15.44
CA GLU A 11 4.25 8.46 -15.00
C GLU A 11 5.33 8.55 -13.92
N ARG A 12 4.92 8.76 -12.67
CA ARG A 12 5.79 8.59 -11.51
C ARG A 12 6.12 7.10 -11.50
N ARG A 13 7.12 6.70 -12.31
CA ARG A 13 7.75 5.39 -12.19
C ARG A 13 8.23 5.34 -10.75
N ALA A 14 7.45 4.68 -9.90
CA ALA A 14 7.90 4.32 -8.58
C ALA A 14 9.21 3.57 -8.82
N ASP A 15 10.28 4.06 -8.22
CA ASP A 15 11.58 3.44 -8.37
C ASP A 15 11.45 2.00 -7.84
N PRO A 16 11.64 0.96 -8.70
CA PRO A 16 11.41 -0.41 -8.30
C PRO A 16 12.40 -0.88 -7.22
N VAL A 17 13.58 -0.27 -7.17
CA VAL A 17 14.57 -0.54 -6.12
C VAL A 17 14.08 0.03 -4.81
N LEU A 18 13.54 1.26 -4.80
CA LEU A 18 12.95 1.84 -3.61
C LEU A 18 11.77 1.00 -3.07
N GLY A 19 10.94 0.45 -3.96
CA GLY A 19 9.88 -0.50 -3.57
C GLY A 19 10.44 -1.73 -2.86
N ALA A 20 11.44 -2.39 -3.45
CA ALA A 20 12.08 -3.57 -2.86
C ALA A 20 12.76 -3.27 -1.50
N LEU A 21 13.40 -2.09 -1.36
CA LEU A 21 13.99 -1.66 -0.09
C LEU A 21 12.93 -1.49 1.00
N ILE A 22 11.76 -0.95 0.65
CA ILE A 22 10.64 -0.82 1.59
C ILE A 22 10.14 -2.21 2.00
N ASP A 23 9.95 -3.14 1.07
CA ASP A 23 9.49 -4.50 1.36
C ASP A 23 10.46 -5.25 2.29
N VAL A 24 11.77 -5.14 2.07
CA VAL A 24 12.79 -5.73 2.95
C VAL A 24 12.77 -5.09 4.33
N ALA A 25 12.64 -3.76 4.43
CA ALA A 25 12.55 -3.07 5.70
C ALA A 25 11.30 -3.48 6.51
N ILE A 26 10.17 -3.69 5.81
CA ILE A 26 8.94 -4.24 6.39
C ILE A 26 9.19 -5.63 6.96
N ALA A 27 9.81 -6.52 6.17
CA ALA A 27 10.15 -7.87 6.61
C ALA A 27 11.10 -7.86 7.82
N TYR A 28 12.14 -7.02 7.82
CA TYR A 28 13.06 -6.87 8.95
C TYR A 28 12.35 -6.36 10.20
N ARG A 29 11.43 -5.41 10.06
CA ARG A 29 10.67 -4.93 11.21
C ARG A 29 9.83 -6.04 11.83
N LEU A 30 9.16 -6.84 11.00
CA LEU A 30 8.27 -7.91 11.46
C LEU A 30 9.03 -9.07 12.13
N ASN A 31 10.24 -9.38 11.66
CA ASN A 31 11.01 -10.54 12.13
C ASN A 31 12.10 -10.19 13.16
N LEU A 32 12.76 -9.04 13.01
CA LEU A 32 13.95 -8.64 13.78
C LEU A 32 13.71 -7.38 14.64
N GLY A 33 12.61 -6.67 14.40
CA GLY A 33 12.21 -5.48 15.17
C GLY A 33 12.53 -4.15 14.48
N ALA A 34 11.94 -3.08 15.02
CA ALA A 34 11.99 -1.74 14.43
C ALA A 34 13.41 -1.13 14.35
N GLY A 35 14.30 -1.47 15.29
CA GLY A 35 15.68 -0.99 15.28
C GLY A 35 16.48 -1.47 14.08
N VAL A 36 16.34 -2.75 13.72
CA VAL A 36 17.04 -3.36 12.56
C VAL A 36 16.50 -2.79 11.25
N ALA A 37 15.18 -2.62 11.13
CA ALA A 37 14.59 -1.97 9.97
C ALA A 37 15.02 -0.51 9.81
N ALA A 38 15.13 0.24 10.91
CA ALA A 38 15.59 1.63 10.89
C ALA A 38 17.07 1.76 10.47
N ALA A 39 17.93 0.85 10.93
CA ALA A 39 19.33 0.78 10.51
C ALA A 39 19.44 0.50 9.00
N PHE A 40 18.71 -0.52 8.51
CA PHE A 40 18.69 -0.87 7.09
C PHE A 40 18.24 0.30 6.19
N LEU A 41 17.18 1.02 6.57
CA LEU A 41 16.68 2.18 5.81
C LEU A 41 17.69 3.35 5.79
N ARG A 42 18.46 3.54 6.87
CA ARG A 42 19.55 4.53 6.88
C ARG A 42 20.70 4.14 5.97
N GLU A 43 21.14 2.88 6.03
CA GLU A 43 22.27 2.39 5.22
C GLU A 43 21.97 2.41 3.72
N THR A 44 20.73 2.15 3.35
CA THR A 44 20.27 2.14 1.95
C THR A 44 19.98 3.54 1.39
N GLY A 45 20.16 4.59 2.20
CA GLY A 45 20.01 5.98 1.77
C GLY A 45 18.55 6.41 1.55
N VAL A 46 17.59 5.68 2.12
CA VAL A 46 16.17 6.04 2.03
C VAL A 46 15.93 7.35 2.79
N ALA A 47 15.17 8.26 2.18
CA ALA A 47 14.86 9.56 2.79
C ALA A 47 14.25 9.39 4.19
N PRO A 48 14.71 10.14 5.22
CA PRO A 48 14.26 9.95 6.60
C PRO A 48 12.73 10.05 6.78
N ALA A 49 12.09 10.95 6.05
CA ALA A 49 10.64 11.11 6.06
C ALA A 49 9.88 9.89 5.52
N LEU A 50 10.46 9.20 4.53
CA LEU A 50 9.90 7.96 3.98
C LEU A 50 10.17 6.78 4.91
N ALA A 51 11.38 6.69 5.47
CA ALA A 51 11.72 5.67 6.46
C ALA A 51 10.78 5.74 7.68
N GLN A 52 10.52 6.94 8.20
CA GLN A 52 9.58 7.16 9.29
C GLN A 52 8.17 6.70 8.91
N ARG A 53 7.69 6.99 7.69
CA ARG A 53 6.38 6.50 7.20
C ARG A 53 6.29 4.98 7.11
N VAL A 54 7.37 4.27 6.74
CA VAL A 54 7.39 2.80 6.72
C VAL A 54 7.35 2.25 8.15
N LEU A 55 8.09 2.88 9.07
CA LEU A 55 8.11 2.52 10.49
C LEU A 55 6.83 2.91 11.25
N ASP A 56 6.07 3.90 10.80
CA ASP A 56 4.78 4.26 11.40
C ASP A 56 3.60 3.56 10.70
N GLY A 57 3.65 3.43 9.37
CA GLY A 57 2.56 2.88 8.54
C GLY A 57 2.22 1.42 8.83
N LEU A 58 3.18 0.62 9.28
CA LEU A 58 2.92 -0.75 9.75
C LEU A 58 2.16 -0.79 11.08
N ALA A 59 2.25 0.25 11.92
CA ALA A 59 1.39 0.37 13.09
C ALA A 59 -0.07 0.58 12.67
N THR A 60 -0.29 1.27 11.54
CA THR A 60 -1.61 1.54 10.95
C THR A 60 -2.16 0.37 10.12
N GLN A 61 -1.33 -0.41 9.43
CA GLN A 61 -1.78 -1.55 8.60
C GLN A 61 -2.45 -2.68 9.40
N ARG A 62 -2.26 -2.73 10.73
CA ARG A 62 -3.03 -3.63 11.60
C ARG A 62 -4.54 -3.36 11.58
N SER A 63 -4.98 -2.23 10.99
CA SER A 63 -6.38 -1.86 10.79
C SER A 63 -6.90 -2.07 9.36
N THR A 64 -6.23 -2.87 8.51
CA THR A 64 -6.89 -3.38 7.29
C THR A 64 -7.77 -4.57 7.67
N THR A 65 -8.88 -4.26 8.33
CA THR A 65 -10.02 -5.19 8.42
C THR A 65 -10.43 -5.52 6.99
N PRO A 66 -10.58 -6.80 6.61
CA PRO A 66 -11.07 -7.14 5.28
C PRO A 66 -12.47 -6.55 5.16
N ARG A 67 -12.62 -5.51 4.33
CA ARG A 67 -13.92 -4.94 4.01
C ARG A 67 -14.67 -5.99 3.20
N ARG A 68 -15.35 -6.88 3.91
CA ARG A 68 -16.29 -7.86 3.39
C ARG A 68 -17.25 -7.07 2.50
N ARG A 69 -17.13 -7.22 1.18
CA ARG A 69 -18.21 -6.84 0.27
C ARG A 69 -19.35 -7.80 0.59
N SER A 70 -20.24 -7.37 1.50
CA SER A 70 -21.54 -8.01 1.67
C SER A 70 -22.25 -7.83 0.33
N GLY A 71 -22.25 -8.90 -0.45
CA GLY A 71 -23.01 -8.99 -1.69
C GLY A 71 -24.46 -8.64 -1.38
N THR A 72 -25.02 -7.81 -2.25
CA THR A 72 -26.44 -7.54 -2.35
C THR A 72 -27.18 -8.87 -2.44
N VAL A 73 -27.73 -9.32 -1.31
CA VAL A 73 -28.75 -10.37 -1.30
C VAL A 73 -30.01 -9.71 -1.84
N LEU A 74 -30.27 -9.90 -3.13
CA LEU A 74 -31.57 -9.60 -3.71
C LEU A 74 -32.60 -10.54 -3.06
N PRO A 75 -33.72 -10.06 -2.52
CA PRO A 75 -34.78 -10.94 -2.11
C PRO A 75 -35.38 -11.58 -3.37
N VAL A 76 -35.20 -12.89 -3.51
CA VAL A 76 -35.93 -13.69 -4.51
C VAL A 76 -37.38 -13.69 -4.08
N LEU A 77 -38.19 -12.90 -4.79
CA LEU A 77 -39.65 -12.89 -4.69
C LEU A 77 -40.15 -14.23 -5.23
N PHE A 78 -40.58 -15.12 -4.34
CA PHE A 78 -41.33 -16.32 -4.71
C PHE A 78 -42.75 -15.89 -5.10
N PRO A 79 -43.23 -16.14 -6.33
CA PRO A 79 -44.64 -16.02 -6.61
C PRO A 79 -45.38 -17.20 -5.96
N ASP A 80 -46.39 -16.84 -5.19
CA ASP A 80 -47.42 -17.70 -4.64
C ASP A 80 -48.01 -18.60 -5.75
N THR A 81 -48.11 -19.90 -5.50
CA THR A 81 -48.91 -20.80 -6.33
C THR A 81 -49.51 -21.88 -5.44
N GLU A 82 -50.70 -21.57 -4.90
CA GLU A 82 -51.74 -22.54 -4.53
C GLU A 82 -51.96 -23.56 -5.67
N PRO A 83 -52.25 -24.82 -5.34
CA PRO A 83 -53.66 -25.24 -5.27
C PRO A 83 -54.05 -26.08 -4.04
#